data_AF-A0A530YH17-F1
#
_entry.id   AF-A0A530YH17-F1
#
_cell.length_a   1.000
_cell.length_b   1.000
_cell.length_c   1.000
_cell.angle_alpha   90.00
_cell.angle_beta   90.00
_cell.angle_gamma   90.00
#
_symmetry.space_group_name_H-M   'P 1'
#
loop_
_entity.id
_entity.type
_entity.pdbx_description
1 polymer ?
#
loop_
_entity_poly.entity_id
_entity_poly.type
_entity_poly.pdbx_seq_one_letter_code
_entity_poly.pdbx_strand_id
1 'polypeptide(L)'
;MAIRTVLSPCALLTSIFFLFSCAAYADVLTLKPFKDDLFAYPAILSSEGAYTVVDYRELRDINARDQVPERRAQAQYVDTGVRKVQQDLLLKTDAGNIRHVAVGRTQGAGIIVLYLHGQGGSRKQGVDDFTFGGNFNRIKNLMAGNGGLYLSPDFSDFGDTGAAQIAALIGHYAERSPGAKIFVACGSMGGALCW
;
A
#
# COMPACT_ATOMS: atom_id res chain seq x y z
N MET A 1 -15.13 22.40 83.52
CA MET A 1 -15.66 23.33 82.49
C MET A 1 -14.53 23.56 81.49
N ALA A 2 -14.29 22.63 80.55
CA ALA A 2 -14.94 22.49 79.23
C ALA A 2 -14.58 23.61 78.22
N ILE A 3 -13.48 23.36 77.49
CA ILE A 3 -13.20 23.51 76.03
C ILE A 3 -14.08 24.47 75.21
N ARG A 4 -13.45 25.33 74.38
CA ARG A 4 -13.61 25.35 72.90
C ARG A 4 -12.75 26.44 72.22
N THR A 5 -11.64 26.00 71.64
CA THR A 5 -10.95 26.63 70.50
C THR A 5 -11.86 26.57 69.27
N VAL A 6 -12.00 27.70 68.56
CA VAL A 6 -12.72 27.76 67.27
C VAL A 6 -11.68 27.72 66.16
N LEU A 7 -11.63 26.60 65.43
CA LEU A 7 -10.94 26.51 64.14
C LEU A 7 -11.78 27.19 63.06
N SER A 8 -11.14 28.01 62.23
CA SER A 8 -11.71 28.57 61.00
C SER A 8 -11.50 27.58 59.83
N PRO A 9 -12.49 27.37 58.95
CA PRO A 9 -12.44 26.34 57.92
C PRO A 9 -11.79 26.83 56.61
N CYS A 10 -10.92 25.95 56.08
CA CYS A 10 -10.98 25.42 54.72
C CYS A 10 -11.11 26.41 53.54
N ALA A 11 -10.03 26.57 52.79
CA ALA A 11 -10.10 26.74 51.33
C ALA A 11 -8.79 26.24 50.69
N LEU A 12 -8.67 24.92 50.54
CA LEU A 12 -7.62 24.30 49.74
C LEU A 12 -8.13 24.23 48.28
N LEU A 13 -7.63 25.12 47.42
CA LEU A 13 -7.88 25.08 45.98
C LEU A 13 -7.04 23.96 45.34
N THR A 14 -7.65 22.81 45.09
CA THR A 14 -7.07 21.73 44.28
C THR A 14 -7.34 21.99 42.79
N SER A 15 -6.30 22.40 42.05
CA SER A 15 -6.32 22.43 40.58
C SER A 15 -6.40 21.00 40.02
N ILE A 16 -7.54 20.65 39.42
CA ILE A 16 -7.72 19.41 38.65
C ILE A 16 -7.25 19.68 37.21
N PHE A 17 -6.03 19.25 36.89
CA PHE A 17 -5.59 19.12 35.49
C PHE A 17 -6.33 17.94 34.85
N PHE A 18 -7.35 18.23 34.04
CA PHE A 18 -7.97 17.25 33.15
C PHE A 18 -6.98 16.87 32.06
N LEU A 19 -6.28 15.75 32.24
CA LEU A 19 -5.58 15.04 31.17
C LEU A 19 -6.63 14.54 30.18
N PHE A 20 -6.86 15.29 29.10
CA PHE A 20 -7.58 14.81 27.93
C PHE A 20 -6.73 13.72 27.27
N SER A 21 -6.95 12.46 27.66
CA SER A 21 -6.50 11.32 26.88
C SER A 21 -7.30 11.29 25.58
N CYS A 22 -6.77 11.90 24.52
CA CYS A 22 -7.17 11.58 23.16
C CYS A 22 -6.88 10.10 22.94
N ALA A 23 -7.89 9.25 23.10
CA ALA A 23 -7.87 7.93 22.51
C ALA A 23 -7.77 8.15 21.00
N ALA A 24 -6.57 7.97 20.44
CA ALA A 24 -6.39 7.92 19.00
C ALA A 24 -7.20 6.72 18.50
N TYR A 25 -8.37 6.98 17.93
CA TYR A 25 -9.07 5.99 17.13
C TYR A 25 -8.13 5.65 15.98
N ALA A 26 -7.59 4.43 16.00
CA ALA A 26 -6.93 3.89 14.82
C ALA A 26 -8.02 3.67 13.78
N ASP A 27 -8.14 4.61 12.83
CA ASP A 27 -8.95 4.39 11.64
C ASP A 27 -8.40 3.17 10.92
N VAL A 28 -9.14 2.06 11.04
CA VAL A 28 -8.85 0.84 10.27
C VAL A 28 -9.11 1.18 8.82
N LEU A 29 -8.04 1.30 8.03
CA LEU A 29 -8.14 1.55 6.60
C LEU A 29 -8.90 0.38 5.95
N THR A 30 -10.16 0.64 5.59
CA THR A 30 -11.04 -0.33 4.95
C THR A 30 -11.24 0.08 3.50
N LEU A 31 -10.88 -0.79 2.57
CA LEU A 31 -11.05 -0.54 1.14
C LEU A 31 -12.42 -1.00 0.66
N LYS A 32 -13.04 -0.24 -0.23
CA LYS A 32 -14.16 -0.72 -1.06
C LYS A 32 -13.67 -1.93 -1.87
N PRO A 33 -14.47 -3.00 -1.94
CA PRO A 33 -14.06 -4.23 -2.62
C PRO A 33 -13.92 -4.03 -4.13
N PHE A 34 -13.05 -4.81 -4.76
CA PHE A 34 -12.99 -4.90 -6.22
C PHE A 34 -12.65 -6.33 -6.65
N LYS A 35 -13.68 -7.04 -7.13
CA LYS A 35 -13.62 -8.45 -7.54
C LYS A 35 -13.10 -9.39 -6.44
N ASP A 36 -13.42 -9.10 -5.18
CA ASP A 36 -12.86 -9.83 -4.03
C ASP A 36 -13.18 -11.33 -4.07
N ASP A 37 -14.37 -11.72 -4.49
CA ASP A 37 -14.74 -13.14 -4.62
C ASP A 37 -13.87 -13.90 -5.64
N LEU A 38 -13.47 -13.23 -6.74
CA LEU A 38 -12.61 -13.82 -7.77
C LEU A 38 -11.14 -13.91 -7.34
N PHE A 39 -10.73 -13.09 -6.38
CA PHE A 39 -9.37 -12.98 -5.85
C PHE A 39 -9.34 -13.22 -4.35
N ALA A 40 -10.22 -14.12 -3.88
CA ALA A 40 -10.37 -14.42 -2.47
C ALA A 40 -9.03 -14.85 -1.88
N TYR A 41 -8.78 -14.39 -0.66
CA TYR A 41 -7.52 -14.67 0.03
C TYR A 41 -7.39 -16.17 0.28
N PRO A 42 -6.26 -16.80 -0.07
CA PRO A 42 -6.07 -18.21 0.19
C PRO A 42 -5.84 -18.48 1.69
N ALA A 43 -5.70 -19.76 2.05
CA ALA A 43 -5.44 -20.14 3.42
C ALA A 43 -4.15 -19.47 3.96
N ILE A 44 -4.19 -19.04 5.22
CA ILE A 44 -3.01 -18.60 5.95
C ILE A 44 -2.28 -19.86 6.44
N LEU A 45 -1.02 -20.00 6.02
CA LEU A 45 -0.15 -21.12 6.42
C LEU A 45 0.49 -20.88 7.79
N SER A 46 0.90 -19.64 8.06
CA SER A 46 1.42 -19.22 9.36
C SER A 46 1.21 -17.72 9.57
N SER A 47 1.16 -17.29 10.83
CA SER A 47 1.08 -15.87 11.21
C SER A 47 1.84 -15.64 12.51
N GLU A 48 2.89 -14.82 12.43
CA GLU A 48 3.82 -14.51 13.51
C GLU A 48 4.02 -12.99 13.60
N GLY A 49 3.32 -12.33 14.53
CA GLY A 49 3.38 -10.87 14.66
C GLY A 49 2.94 -10.16 13.38
N ALA A 50 3.85 -9.41 12.76
CA ALA A 50 3.61 -8.69 11.50
C ALA A 50 3.93 -9.52 10.24
N TYR A 51 4.33 -10.79 10.40
CA TYR A 51 4.67 -11.67 9.30
C TYR A 51 3.57 -12.72 9.09
N THR A 52 3.08 -12.83 7.87
CA THR A 52 2.04 -13.80 7.50
C THR A 52 2.44 -14.52 6.23
N VAL A 53 2.35 -15.86 6.25
CA VAL A 53 2.58 -16.70 5.08
C VAL A 53 1.24 -17.19 4.56
N VAL A 54 1.05 -17.07 3.25
CA VAL A 54 -0.18 -17.44 2.54
C VAL A 54 0.08 -18.62 1.62
N ASP A 55 -0.92 -19.49 1.45
CA ASP A 55 -0.87 -20.65 0.56
C ASP A 55 -0.94 -20.21 -0.91
N TYR A 56 0.06 -19.49 -1.44
CA TYR A 56 0.11 -19.15 -2.85
C TYR A 56 0.29 -20.41 -3.73
N ARG A 57 -0.48 -20.51 -4.81
CA ARG A 57 -0.36 -21.58 -5.81
C ARG A 57 -0.54 -21.03 -7.21
N GLU A 58 0.50 -21.15 -8.03
CA GLU A 58 0.52 -20.63 -9.39
C GLU A 58 -0.67 -21.10 -10.24
N LEU A 59 -0.97 -22.41 -10.20
CA LEU A 59 -2.11 -22.98 -10.91
C LEU A 59 -3.44 -22.31 -10.54
N ARG A 60 -3.66 -21.94 -9.28
CA ARG A 60 -4.92 -21.33 -8.81
C ARG A 60 -4.93 -19.81 -8.99
N ASP A 61 -3.81 -19.16 -8.67
CA ASP A 61 -3.74 -17.71 -8.52
C ASP A 61 -3.32 -17.00 -9.82
N ILE A 62 -2.80 -17.77 -10.79
CA ILE A 62 -2.41 -17.31 -12.12
C ILE A 62 -3.04 -18.19 -13.19
N ASN A 63 -2.59 -19.43 -13.36
CA ASN A 63 -2.84 -20.18 -14.60
C ASN A 63 -4.33 -20.49 -14.83
N ALA A 64 -5.08 -20.85 -13.79
CA ALA A 64 -6.53 -21.13 -13.90
C ALA A 64 -7.37 -19.89 -14.26
N ARG A 65 -6.81 -18.69 -14.11
CA ARG A 65 -7.46 -17.41 -14.47
C ARG A 65 -7.16 -16.99 -15.90
N ASP A 66 -6.24 -17.69 -16.57
CA ASP A 66 -5.85 -17.37 -17.93
C ASP A 66 -6.81 -17.98 -18.95
N GLN A 67 -7.11 -17.21 -19.99
CA GLN A 67 -7.65 -17.67 -21.26
C GLN A 67 -6.52 -18.14 -22.19
N VAL A 68 -5.38 -17.42 -22.19
CA VAL A 68 -4.15 -17.82 -22.87
C VAL A 68 -3.06 -17.87 -21.81
N PRO A 69 -2.45 -19.04 -21.54
CA PRO A 69 -1.49 -19.22 -20.46
C PRO A 69 -0.45 -18.10 -20.41
N GLU A 70 -0.35 -17.45 -19.25
CA GLU A 70 0.58 -16.35 -18.91
C GLU A 70 0.49 -15.08 -19.77
N ARG A 71 -0.37 -15.07 -20.79
CA ARG A 71 -0.48 -13.97 -21.76
C ARG A 71 -1.79 -13.23 -21.69
N ARG A 72 -2.87 -13.90 -21.28
CA ARG A 72 -4.19 -13.29 -21.24
C ARG A 72 -5.10 -13.92 -20.22
N ALA A 73 -5.45 -13.16 -19.19
CA ALA A 73 -6.49 -13.44 -18.23
C ALA A 73 -7.88 -13.46 -18.90
N GLN A 74 -8.78 -14.29 -18.38
CA GLN A 74 -10.17 -14.30 -18.80
C GLN A 74 -10.83 -12.95 -18.49
N ALA A 75 -11.83 -12.57 -19.29
CA ALA A 75 -12.44 -11.23 -19.22
C ALA A 75 -13.02 -10.89 -17.84
N GLN A 76 -13.51 -11.89 -17.09
CA GLN A 76 -14.05 -11.69 -15.74
C GLN A 76 -13.02 -11.16 -14.73
N TYR A 77 -11.71 -11.38 -14.96
CA TYR A 77 -10.63 -10.91 -14.08
C TYR A 77 -10.10 -9.52 -14.45
N VAL A 78 -10.59 -8.90 -15.53
CA VAL A 78 -10.02 -7.66 -16.09
C VAL A 78 -11.08 -6.57 -16.23
N ASP A 79 -10.74 -5.36 -15.79
CA ASP A 79 -11.44 -4.11 -16.12
C ASP A 79 -10.42 -3.06 -16.56
N THR A 80 -10.44 -2.70 -17.84
CA THR A 80 -9.47 -1.76 -18.42
C THR A 80 -9.87 -0.29 -18.26
N GLY A 81 -11.03 0.01 -17.67
CA GLY A 81 -11.49 1.38 -17.44
C GLY A 81 -10.52 2.21 -16.60
N VAL A 82 -9.69 1.56 -15.77
CA VAL A 82 -8.64 2.20 -14.97
C VAL A 82 -7.54 2.88 -15.81
N ARG A 83 -7.36 2.49 -17.08
CA ARG A 83 -6.36 3.10 -17.98
C ARG A 83 -6.54 4.60 -18.15
N LYS A 84 -7.77 5.12 -18.00
CA LYS A 84 -8.07 6.56 -18.10
C LYS A 84 -7.38 7.42 -17.03
N VAL A 85 -6.94 6.80 -15.93
CA VAL A 85 -6.20 7.46 -14.83
C VAL A 85 -4.78 6.92 -14.68
N GLN A 86 -4.23 6.30 -15.74
CA GLN A 86 -2.86 5.80 -15.79
C GLN A 86 -1.95 6.80 -16.52
N GLN A 87 -0.74 7.02 -15.97
CA GLN A 87 0.26 7.94 -16.51
C GLN A 87 1.64 7.27 -16.50
N ASP A 88 2.40 7.33 -17.61
CA ASP A 88 3.82 6.94 -17.64
C ASP A 88 4.65 8.21 -17.39
N LEU A 89 5.32 8.24 -16.24
CA LEU A 89 5.96 9.43 -15.68
C LEU A 89 7.47 9.22 -15.54
N LEU A 90 8.18 10.33 -15.45
CA LEU A 90 9.60 10.38 -15.11
C LEU A 90 9.78 11.31 -13.92
N LEU A 91 10.31 10.77 -12.82
CA LEU A 91 10.76 11.57 -11.68
C LEU A 91 12.27 11.75 -11.76
N LYS A 92 12.74 12.98 -11.61
CA LYS A 92 14.17 13.30 -11.47
C LYS A 92 14.50 13.44 -10.00
N THR A 93 15.50 12.70 -9.52
CA THR A 93 15.98 12.77 -8.13
C THR A 93 17.50 12.73 -8.11
N ASP A 94 18.10 13.00 -6.95
CA ASP A 94 19.55 12.85 -6.75
C ASP A 94 19.98 11.38 -6.85
N ALA A 95 19.07 10.42 -6.62
CA ALA A 95 19.29 8.99 -6.82
C ALA A 95 19.13 8.54 -8.30
N GLY A 96 18.78 9.48 -9.18
CA GLY A 96 18.67 9.27 -10.63
C GLY A 96 17.27 9.49 -11.20
N ASN A 97 17.13 9.12 -12.47
CA ASN A 97 15.90 9.24 -13.24
C ASN A 97 15.03 8.01 -13.06
N ILE A 98 13.86 8.16 -12.41
CA ILE A 98 12.97 7.05 -12.08
C ILE A 98 11.74 7.11 -13.00
N ARG A 99 11.75 6.26 -14.04
CA ARG A 99 10.56 6.06 -14.86
C ARG A 99 9.58 5.17 -14.11
N HIS A 100 8.32 5.56 -14.07
CA HIS A 100 7.31 4.80 -13.34
C HIS A 100 5.94 5.03 -13.95
N VAL A 101 5.07 4.04 -13.81
CA VAL A 101 3.66 4.20 -14.13
C VAL A 101 2.89 4.50 -12.84
N ALA A 102 2.09 5.56 -12.87
CA ALA A 102 1.19 5.96 -11.79
C ALA A 102 -0.26 5.77 -12.20
N VAL A 103 -1.07 5.18 -11.31
CA VAL A 103 -2.48 4.88 -11.57
C VAL A 103 -3.32 5.31 -10.37
N GLY A 104 -4.22 6.28 -10.57
CA GLY A 104 -5.05 6.84 -9.51
C GLY A 104 -4.62 8.25 -9.08
N ARG A 105 -4.72 8.56 -7.78
CA ARG A 105 -4.50 9.92 -7.26
C ARG A 105 -3.01 10.17 -6.99
N THR A 106 -2.34 11.00 -7.78
CA THR A 106 -0.93 11.35 -7.56
C THR A 106 -0.70 12.39 -6.45
N GLN A 107 -1.77 12.97 -5.91
CA GLN A 107 -1.77 13.90 -4.77
C GLN A 107 -2.98 13.63 -3.88
N GLY A 108 -2.78 13.74 -2.56
CA GLY A 108 -3.82 13.51 -1.57
C GLY A 108 -4.41 12.09 -1.62
N ALA A 109 -3.60 11.09 -1.94
CA ALA A 109 -4.01 9.69 -1.88
C ALA A 109 -4.18 9.24 -0.42
N GLY A 110 -5.21 8.45 -0.12
CA GLY A 110 -5.37 7.84 1.22
C GLY A 110 -4.49 6.61 1.42
N ILE A 111 -4.11 5.95 0.33
CA ILE A 111 -3.28 4.74 0.30
C ILE A 111 -2.40 4.77 -0.95
N ILE A 112 -1.15 4.32 -0.81
CA ILE A 112 -0.21 4.15 -1.91
C ILE A 112 0.29 2.70 -1.89
N VAL A 113 0.21 2.01 -3.03
CA VAL A 113 0.81 0.69 -3.22
C VAL A 113 1.85 0.78 -4.31
N LEU A 114 3.07 0.34 -4.03
CA LEU A 114 4.14 0.20 -5.00
C LEU A 114 4.36 -1.28 -5.30
N TYR A 115 4.51 -1.65 -6.57
CA TYR A 115 4.96 -2.98 -6.97
C TYR A 115 6.36 -2.92 -7.58
N LEU A 116 7.32 -3.61 -6.97
CA LEU A 116 8.68 -3.77 -7.47
C LEU A 116 8.78 -5.09 -8.24
N HIS A 117 9.14 -4.99 -9.51
CA HIS A 117 9.23 -6.14 -10.40
C HIS A 117 10.43 -7.05 -10.05
N GLY A 118 10.38 -8.30 -10.50
CA GLY A 118 11.50 -9.24 -10.38
C GLY A 118 12.55 -9.07 -11.46
N GLN A 119 13.50 -10.00 -11.49
CA GLN A 119 14.52 -10.08 -12.54
C GLN A 119 13.85 -10.19 -13.93
N GLY A 120 14.35 -9.41 -14.90
CA GLY A 120 13.80 -9.36 -16.26
C GLY A 120 12.48 -8.56 -16.38
N GLY A 121 11.97 -8.01 -15.29
CA GLY A 121 10.77 -7.19 -15.27
C GLY A 121 11.01 -5.71 -15.59
N SER A 122 9.91 -4.95 -15.59
CA SER A 122 9.94 -3.48 -15.72
C SER A 122 8.66 -2.85 -15.18
N ARG A 123 8.61 -1.52 -15.12
CA ARG A 123 7.41 -0.73 -14.83
C ARG A 123 6.20 -1.08 -15.69
N LYS A 124 6.43 -1.60 -16.91
CA LYS A 124 5.36 -2.00 -17.84
C LYS A 124 4.75 -3.33 -17.46
N GLN A 125 5.54 -4.26 -16.94
CA GLN A 125 5.05 -5.56 -16.47
C GLN A 125 4.04 -5.36 -15.34
N GLY A 126 4.37 -4.51 -14.36
CA GLY A 126 3.49 -4.25 -13.21
C GLY A 126 2.17 -3.55 -13.54
N VAL A 127 1.97 -3.12 -14.79
CA VAL A 127 0.71 -2.49 -15.22
C VAL A 127 0.06 -3.21 -16.39
N ASP A 128 0.57 -4.38 -16.79
CA ASP A 128 -0.10 -5.18 -17.81
C ASP A 128 -1.41 -5.73 -17.25
N ASP A 129 -2.52 -5.39 -17.91
CA ASP A 129 -3.86 -5.76 -17.44
C ASP A 129 -4.18 -7.23 -17.62
N PHE A 130 -3.48 -7.91 -18.53
CA PHE A 130 -3.89 -9.23 -19.01
C PHE A 130 -2.98 -10.35 -18.52
N THR A 131 -1.78 -10.05 -18.03
CA THR A 131 -0.86 -11.08 -17.55
C THR A 131 -1.07 -11.37 -16.06
N PHE A 132 -0.38 -12.41 -15.56
CA PHE A 132 -0.41 -12.81 -14.15
C PHE A 132 -1.83 -12.98 -13.60
N GLY A 133 -2.73 -13.63 -14.35
CA GLY A 133 -4.11 -13.90 -13.92
C GLY A 133 -4.93 -12.65 -13.58
N GLY A 134 -4.56 -11.47 -14.10
CA GLY A 134 -5.25 -10.19 -13.85
C GLY A 134 -4.90 -9.52 -12.52
N ASN A 135 -3.89 -10.00 -11.79
CA ASN A 135 -3.53 -9.45 -10.46
C ASN A 135 -3.15 -7.96 -10.53
N PHE A 136 -2.37 -7.54 -11.53
CA PHE A 136 -2.03 -6.12 -11.71
C PHE A 136 -3.25 -5.27 -12.10
N ASN A 137 -4.16 -5.81 -12.91
CA ASN A 137 -5.41 -5.12 -13.22
C ASN A 137 -6.25 -4.90 -11.96
N ARG A 138 -6.39 -5.92 -11.11
CA ARG A 138 -7.15 -5.82 -9.86
C ARG A 138 -6.58 -4.73 -8.96
N ILE A 139 -5.29 -4.77 -8.66
CA ILE A 139 -4.71 -3.83 -7.69
C ILE A 139 -4.75 -2.37 -8.19
N LYS A 140 -4.57 -2.16 -9.50
CA LYS A 140 -4.78 -0.84 -10.13
C LYS A 140 -6.19 -0.31 -9.90
N ASN A 141 -7.21 -1.15 -10.19
CA ASN A 141 -8.61 -0.77 -9.99
C ASN A 141 -8.94 -0.54 -8.51
N LEU A 142 -8.43 -1.39 -7.62
CA LEU A 142 -8.63 -1.27 -6.18
C LEU A 142 -8.08 0.06 -5.65
N MET A 143 -6.86 0.45 -6.06
CA MET A 143 -6.28 1.73 -5.66
C MET A 143 -7.04 2.91 -6.24
N ALA A 144 -7.29 2.92 -7.55
CA ALA A 144 -7.99 4.01 -8.21
C ALA A 144 -9.42 4.23 -7.65
N GLY A 145 -10.16 3.14 -7.38
CA GLY A 145 -11.52 3.18 -6.84
C GLY A 145 -11.62 3.61 -5.37
N ASN A 146 -10.51 3.51 -4.62
CA ASN A 146 -10.43 3.87 -3.20
C ASN A 146 -9.74 5.21 -2.94
N GLY A 147 -9.58 6.06 -3.97
CA GLY A 147 -8.85 7.32 -3.83
C GLY A 147 -7.39 7.12 -3.46
N GLY A 148 -6.83 5.97 -3.83
CA GLY A 148 -5.43 5.62 -3.65
C GLY A 148 -4.60 5.82 -4.91
N LEU A 149 -3.35 5.38 -4.80
CA LEU A 149 -2.34 5.43 -5.84
C LEU A 149 -1.68 4.06 -5.97
N TYR A 150 -1.60 3.54 -7.20
CA TYR A 150 -0.75 2.42 -7.53
C TYR A 150 0.45 2.90 -8.34
N LEU A 151 1.65 2.42 -8.00
CA LEU A 151 2.90 2.73 -8.68
C LEU A 151 3.60 1.44 -9.13
N SER A 152 4.10 1.45 -10.36
CA SER A 152 5.07 0.46 -10.83
C SER A 152 6.29 1.20 -11.37
N PRO A 153 7.44 1.18 -10.69
CA PRO A 153 8.66 1.85 -11.13
C PRO A 153 9.63 0.91 -11.86
N ASP A 154 10.50 1.52 -12.66
CA ASP A 154 11.80 0.94 -13.00
C ASP A 154 12.82 1.35 -11.95
N PHE A 155 13.86 0.55 -11.79
CA PHE A 155 15.02 0.81 -10.95
C PHE A 155 16.26 0.15 -11.56
N SER A 156 17.44 0.68 -11.24
CA SER A 156 18.67 0.32 -11.96
C SER A 156 19.26 -1.03 -11.56
N ASP A 157 19.08 -1.45 -10.30
CA ASP A 157 19.58 -2.70 -9.77
C ASP A 157 18.73 -3.18 -8.58
N PHE A 158 19.06 -4.37 -8.08
CA PHE A 158 18.43 -4.97 -6.90
C PHE A 158 19.27 -4.75 -5.64
N GLY A 159 20.09 -3.70 -5.61
CA GLY A 159 20.97 -3.34 -4.49
C GLY A 159 20.74 -1.89 -4.04
N ASP A 160 21.77 -1.28 -3.47
CA ASP A 160 21.68 0.02 -2.80
C ASP A 160 21.20 1.15 -3.72
N THR A 161 21.60 1.14 -5.00
CA THR A 161 21.17 2.18 -5.96
C THR A 161 19.67 2.08 -6.22
N GLY A 162 19.16 0.88 -6.48
CA GLY A 162 17.74 0.61 -6.66
C GLY A 162 16.95 0.97 -5.40
N ALA A 163 17.44 0.58 -4.22
CA ALA A 163 16.82 0.91 -2.94
C ALA A 163 16.71 2.44 -2.74
N ALA A 164 17.78 3.19 -3.04
CA ALA A 164 17.79 4.65 -2.96
C ALA A 164 16.79 5.30 -3.93
N GLN A 165 16.66 4.76 -5.16
CA GLN A 165 15.67 5.22 -6.13
C GLN A 165 14.24 4.98 -5.63
N ILE A 166 13.94 3.78 -5.12
CA ILE A 166 12.62 3.46 -4.59
C ILE A 166 12.29 4.32 -3.36
N ALA A 167 13.25 4.54 -2.46
CA ALA A 167 13.07 5.43 -1.32
C ALA A 167 12.76 6.87 -1.76
N ALA A 168 13.48 7.39 -2.77
CA ALA A 168 13.22 8.73 -3.31
C ALA A 168 11.82 8.83 -3.95
N LEU A 169 11.36 7.78 -4.65
CA LEU A 169 10.02 7.73 -5.22
C LEU A 169 8.94 7.70 -4.12
N ILE A 170 9.12 6.89 -3.09
CA ILE A 170 8.21 6.81 -1.94
C ILE A 170 8.13 8.17 -1.24
N GLY A 171 9.28 8.80 -0.96
CA GLY A 171 9.34 10.14 -0.35
C GLY A 171 8.57 11.18 -1.16
N HIS A 172 8.78 11.21 -2.49
CA HIS A 172 8.08 12.13 -3.39
C HIS A 172 6.55 12.06 -3.29
N TYR A 173 6.00 10.84 -3.24
CA TYR A 173 4.55 10.64 -3.17
C TYR A 173 3.99 10.73 -1.74
N ALA A 174 4.80 10.42 -0.72
CA ALA A 174 4.45 10.63 0.68
C ALA A 174 4.26 12.13 0.99
N GLU A 175 5.16 12.99 0.50
CA GLU A 175 5.03 14.45 0.63
C GLU A 175 3.75 14.98 -0.02
N ARG A 176 3.37 14.41 -1.17
CA ARG A 176 2.18 14.80 -1.94
C ARG A 176 0.89 14.22 -1.38
N SER A 177 0.98 13.22 -0.51
CA SER A 177 -0.16 12.55 0.10
C SER A 177 0.08 12.38 1.61
N PRO A 178 0.11 13.48 2.39
CA PRO A 178 0.32 13.40 3.83
C PRO A 178 -0.71 12.48 4.49
N GLY A 179 -0.22 11.55 5.31
CA GLY A 179 -1.07 10.57 6.01
C GLY A 179 -1.42 9.32 5.22
N ALA A 180 -1.02 9.21 3.95
CA ALA A 180 -1.23 8.01 3.15
C ALA A 180 -0.59 6.77 3.80
N LYS A 181 -1.31 5.64 3.83
CA LYS A 181 -0.69 4.34 4.17
C LYS A 181 0.07 3.83 2.95
N ILE A 182 1.33 3.47 3.12
CA ILE A 182 2.21 3.05 2.03
C ILE A 182 2.53 1.56 2.16
N PHE A 183 2.31 0.82 1.09
CA PHE A 183 2.60 -0.61 0.99
C PHE A 183 3.56 -0.85 -0.17
N VAL A 184 4.58 -1.68 0.05
CA VAL A 184 5.52 -2.10 -0.99
C VAL A 184 5.35 -3.59 -1.21
N ALA A 185 4.98 -3.97 -2.42
CA ALA A 185 4.85 -5.35 -2.87
C ALA A 185 6.04 -5.69 -3.77
N CYS A 186 6.75 -6.76 -3.46
CA CYS A 186 7.96 -7.15 -4.18
C CYS A 186 7.80 -8.52 -4.82
N GLY A 187 8.03 -8.62 -6.13
CA GLY A 187 8.01 -9.88 -6.86
C GLY A 187 9.40 -10.49 -7.00
N SER A 188 9.58 -11.76 -6.62
CA SER A 188 10.81 -12.52 -6.84
C SER A 188 12.07 -11.74 -6.39
N MET A 189 13.05 -11.52 -7.28
CA MET A 189 14.29 -10.80 -6.96
C MET A 189 14.07 -9.35 -6.51
N GLY A 190 12.92 -8.74 -6.81
CA GLY A 190 12.52 -7.45 -6.25
C GLY A 190 12.41 -7.47 -4.72
N GLY A 191 12.25 -8.66 -4.11
CA GLY A 191 12.26 -8.85 -2.66
C GLY A 191 13.53 -8.36 -1.98
N ALA A 192 14.67 -8.34 -2.70
CA ALA A 192 15.94 -7.81 -2.19
C ALA A 192 15.89 -6.29 -1.90
N LEU A 193 14.90 -5.56 -2.44
CA LEU A 193 14.68 -4.15 -2.15
C LEU A 193 13.65 -3.91 -1.04
N CYS A 194 12.93 -4.96 -0.60
CA CYS A 194 11.90 -4.88 0.44
C CYS A 194 12.41 -5.22 1.85
N TRP A 195 13.59 -5.84 1.98
CA TRP A 195 14.13 -6.39 3.22
C TRP A 195 15.63 -6.14 3.36
#